data_AF-A0A6I9PD43-F1
#
_entry.id   AF-A0A6I9PD43-F1
#
_cell.length_a   1.000
_cell.length_b   1.000
_cell.length_c   1.000
_cell.angle_alpha   90.00
_cell.angle_beta   90.00
_cell.angle_gamma   90.00
#
_symmetry.space_group_name_H-M   'P 1'
#
loop_
_entity.id
_entity.type
_entity.pdbx_description
1 polymer ?
#
loop_
_entity_poly.entity_id
_entity_poly.type
_entity_poly.pdbx_seq_one_letter_code
_entity_poly.pdbx_strand_id
1 'polypeptide(L)'
;MEAFSYHFTENYDLDLMILSALRSFIPETLNQDHRWSEQSANQVSDVTASSVVSCSQDKEALPEKNPLSPVNSERDALLIGIISTFLNVHPFGASMEYICSYLQRLDTKINTSEVEALLSRLPCTFRQELSGVGASLEKRWSFCGFQGIKST
;
A
#
# COMPACT_ATOMS: atom_id res chain seq x y z
N MET A 1 12.09 12.98 -49.54
CA MET A 1 12.50 11.86 -48.65
C MET A 1 12.46 12.43 -47.24
N GLU A 2 11.27 12.42 -46.64
CA GLU A 2 10.80 11.36 -45.72
C GLU A 2 11.67 11.34 -44.45
N ALA A 3 11.31 11.93 -43.31
CA ALA A 3 10.10 11.91 -42.47
C ALA A 3 10.06 10.76 -41.44
N PHE A 4 9.80 11.21 -40.21
CA PHE A 4 9.22 10.53 -39.04
C PHE A 4 10.12 9.96 -37.92
N SER A 5 9.89 10.58 -36.76
CA SER A 5 9.71 9.95 -35.44
C SER A 5 10.94 9.56 -34.65
N TYR A 6 11.50 10.54 -33.95
CA TYR A 6 11.88 10.33 -32.55
C TYR A 6 10.63 10.57 -31.68
N HIS A 7 9.73 9.60 -31.65
CA HIS A 7 8.63 9.53 -30.70
C HIS A 7 9.00 8.52 -29.61
N PHE A 8 9.25 9.05 -28.41
CA PHE A 8 8.82 8.51 -27.12
C PHE A 8 9.01 7.00 -26.87
N THR A 9 10.16 6.63 -26.31
CA THR A 9 10.39 5.30 -25.70
C THR A 9 10.13 5.33 -24.18
N GLU A 10 8.90 5.64 -23.74
CA GLU A 10 8.53 5.50 -22.30
C GLU A 10 7.59 4.32 -21.99
N ASN A 11 7.25 3.49 -22.96
CA ASN A 11 6.34 2.36 -22.70
C ASN A 11 7.04 1.03 -22.43
N TYR A 12 8.20 0.77 -23.05
CA TYR A 12 8.84 -0.55 -22.94
C TYR A 12 9.45 -0.82 -21.57
N ASP A 13 9.95 0.19 -20.88
CA ASP A 13 10.59 0.00 -19.56
C ASP A 13 9.54 -0.24 -18.47
N LEU A 14 8.43 0.50 -18.53
CA LEU A 14 7.29 0.32 -17.62
C LEU A 14 6.58 -1.01 -17.87
N ASP A 15 6.37 -1.41 -19.13
CA ASP A 15 5.80 -2.72 -19.48
C ASP A 15 6.70 -3.87 -19.03
N LEU A 16 8.03 -3.76 -19.20
CA LEU A 16 8.96 -4.77 -18.70
C LEU A 16 8.94 -4.86 -17.17
N MET A 17 8.80 -3.72 -16.49
CA MET A 17 8.70 -3.67 -15.04
C MET A 17 7.40 -4.29 -14.54
N ILE A 18 6.26 -4.01 -15.19
CA ILE A 18 4.95 -4.60 -14.89
C ILE A 18 4.95 -6.11 -15.19
N LEU A 19 5.50 -6.53 -16.33
CA LEU A 19 5.62 -7.96 -16.69
C LEU A 19 6.50 -8.72 -15.69
N SER A 20 7.58 -8.10 -15.20
CA SER A 20 8.41 -8.71 -14.16
C SER A 20 7.65 -8.89 -12.83
N ALA A 21 6.86 -7.89 -12.44
CA ALA A 21 6.07 -7.92 -11.21
C ALA A 21 4.92 -8.95 -11.29
N LEU A 22 4.25 -9.06 -12.44
CA LEU A 22 3.18 -10.04 -12.67
C LEU A 22 3.71 -11.48 -12.68
N ARG A 23 4.90 -11.71 -13.25
CA ARG A 23 5.54 -13.03 -13.25
C ARG A 23 5.90 -13.51 -11.84
N SER A 24 6.20 -12.59 -10.92
CA SER A 24 6.47 -12.92 -9.52
C SER A 24 5.20 -13.14 -8.68
N PHE A 25 4.04 -12.66 -9.13
CA PHE A 25 2.79 -12.69 -8.35
C PHE A 25 1.82 -13.81 -8.74
N ILE A 26 1.93 -14.38 -9.96
CA ILE A 26 1.11 -15.50 -10.39
C ILE A 26 1.90 -16.81 -10.20
N PRO A 27 1.73 -17.54 -9.07
CA PRO A 27 2.12 -18.95 -9.05
C PRO A 27 1.24 -19.72 -10.04
N GLU A 28 1.80 -20.73 -10.68
CA GLU A 28 1.12 -21.61 -11.65
C GLU A 28 -0.11 -22.30 -11.04
N THR A 29 -1.25 -21.61 -11.00
CA THR A 29 -2.53 -22.17 -10.54
C THR A 29 -3.65 -21.87 -11.55
N LEU A 30 -3.41 -22.14 -12.83
CA LEU A 30 -4.49 -22.34 -13.80
C LEU A 30 -4.41 -23.76 -14.38
N ASN A 31 -4.51 -24.76 -13.52
CA ASN A 31 -4.91 -26.10 -13.96
C ASN A 31 -5.41 -26.92 -12.76
N GLN A 32 -6.71 -26.86 -12.50
CA GLN A 32 -7.54 -28.02 -12.19
C GLN A 32 -9.00 -27.57 -11.99
N ASP A 33 -9.80 -27.76 -13.04
CA ASP A 33 -11.25 -27.90 -12.94
C ASP A 33 -11.57 -29.11 -12.04
N HIS A 34 -12.39 -28.94 -11.00
CA HIS A 34 -13.38 -29.95 -10.62
C HIS A 34 -14.44 -29.45 -9.61
N ARG A 35 -15.65 -29.28 -10.16
CA ARG A 35 -16.89 -30.00 -9.79
C ARG A 35 -17.50 -29.73 -8.40
N TRP A 36 -18.51 -28.86 -8.45
CA TRP A 36 -19.75 -28.78 -7.65
C TRP A 36 -20.12 -30.00 -6.79
N SER A 37 -20.43 -29.78 -5.50
CA SER A 37 -21.57 -30.38 -4.78
C SER A 37 -21.83 -29.71 -3.43
N GLU A 38 -23.08 -29.34 -3.21
CA GLU A 38 -23.64 -28.71 -2.01
C GLU A 38 -23.94 -29.72 -0.88
N GLN A 39 -24.28 -29.17 0.29
CA GLN A 39 -25.23 -29.66 1.29
C GLN A 39 -24.67 -30.30 2.59
N SER A 40 -24.90 -29.65 3.74
CA SER A 40 -25.75 -30.18 4.84
C SER A 40 -25.57 -29.40 6.15
N ALA A 41 -26.69 -29.08 6.80
CA ALA A 41 -26.83 -28.46 8.11
C ALA A 41 -26.40 -29.39 9.27
N ASN A 42 -25.99 -28.81 10.41
CA ASN A 42 -26.69 -28.89 11.72
C ASN A 42 -25.80 -28.67 12.98
N GLN A 43 -26.35 -27.83 13.87
CA GLN A 43 -26.46 -27.96 15.34
C GLN A 43 -25.33 -27.59 16.32
N VAL A 44 -25.62 -26.47 17.01
CA VAL A 44 -25.65 -26.17 18.47
C VAL A 44 -25.30 -27.29 19.48
N SER A 45 -24.44 -26.98 20.45
CA SER A 45 -24.60 -27.39 21.88
C SER A 45 -23.74 -26.55 22.84
N ASP A 46 -24.28 -26.37 24.04
CA ASP A 46 -24.02 -25.36 25.08
C ASP A 46 -23.04 -25.77 26.21
N VAL A 47 -22.60 -24.74 26.98
CA VAL A 47 -22.37 -24.70 28.46
C VAL A 47 -21.28 -25.58 29.11
N THR A 48 -20.31 -24.95 29.80
CA THR A 48 -20.11 -25.00 31.28
C THR A 48 -18.80 -24.30 31.73
N ALA A 49 -18.88 -23.68 32.90
CA ALA A 49 -18.06 -22.64 33.52
C ALA A 49 -16.72 -23.02 34.20
N SER A 50 -16.10 -21.95 34.74
CA SER A 50 -15.12 -21.86 35.85
C SER A 50 -13.66 -21.73 35.40
N SER A 51 -12.81 -20.83 35.89
CA SER A 51 -12.79 -20.13 37.18
C SER A 51 -11.87 -18.89 37.15
N VAL A 52 -12.30 -17.85 37.88
CA VAL A 52 -11.57 -16.77 38.57
C VAL A 52 -10.03 -16.85 38.69
N VAL A 53 -9.35 -15.69 38.57
CA VAL A 53 -8.57 -15.03 39.64
C VAL A 53 -8.16 -13.61 39.21
N SER A 54 -8.36 -12.65 40.12
CA SER A 54 -8.09 -11.21 40.03
C SER A 54 -6.87 -10.84 40.86
N CYS A 55 -6.12 -9.80 40.48
CA CYS A 55 -5.34 -8.95 41.39
C CYS A 55 -5.29 -7.47 40.91
N SER A 56 -5.90 -6.61 41.73
CA SER A 56 -5.82 -5.14 41.97
C SER A 56 -4.41 -4.49 41.86
N GLN A 57 -4.12 -3.17 41.71
CA GLN A 57 -4.85 -1.87 41.79
C GLN A 57 -3.94 -0.68 41.32
N ASP A 58 -4.56 0.38 40.77
CA ASP A 58 -4.35 1.86 40.83
C ASP A 58 -2.97 2.58 40.68
N LYS A 59 -2.80 3.40 39.60
CA LYS A 59 -2.67 4.90 39.63
C LYS A 59 -2.22 5.56 38.29
N GLU A 60 -2.99 6.60 37.91
CA GLU A 60 -2.67 7.86 37.18
C GLU A 60 -2.24 7.93 35.69
N ALA A 61 -3.21 8.39 34.88
CA ALA A 61 -3.15 9.47 33.86
C ALA A 61 -2.13 9.42 32.70
N LEU A 62 -2.57 8.93 31.52
CA LEU A 62 -2.17 9.44 30.19
C LEU A 62 -3.21 8.94 29.14
N PRO A 63 -3.56 9.72 28.11
CA PRO A 63 -4.89 9.68 27.51
C PRO A 63 -5.09 8.41 26.69
N GLU A 64 -6.32 7.92 26.72
CA GLU A 64 -6.85 6.96 25.76
C GLU A 64 -6.72 7.53 24.34
N LYS A 65 -5.55 7.33 23.72
CA LYS A 65 -5.45 7.46 22.29
C LYS A 65 -6.09 6.20 21.73
N ASN A 66 -7.41 6.27 21.53
CA ASN A 66 -8.10 5.42 20.55
C ASN A 66 -7.15 5.22 19.38
N PRO A 67 -6.83 3.98 18.96
CA PRO A 67 -6.13 3.78 17.70
C PRO A 67 -7.06 4.30 16.61
N LEU A 68 -6.93 5.58 16.30
CA LEU A 68 -7.48 6.22 15.11
C LEU A 68 -7.08 5.28 13.98
N SER A 69 -8.07 4.65 13.37
CA SER A 69 -7.83 3.73 12.27
C SER A 69 -6.90 4.44 11.28
N PRO A 70 -5.80 3.80 10.84
CA PRO A 70 -4.82 4.49 9.99
C PRO A 70 -5.43 5.08 8.71
N VAL A 71 -6.61 4.59 8.33
CA VAL A 71 -7.40 4.99 7.17
C VAL A 71 -8.71 5.64 7.66
N ASN A 72 -9.01 6.85 7.17
CA ASN A 72 -10.16 7.65 7.62
C ASN A 72 -11.33 7.62 6.63
N SER A 73 -11.13 7.09 5.41
CA SER A 73 -12.14 7.05 4.36
C SER A 73 -11.84 5.98 3.30
N GLU A 74 -12.83 5.60 2.51
CA GLU A 74 -12.62 4.74 1.32
C GLU A 74 -11.70 5.41 0.29
N ARG A 75 -11.81 6.73 0.12
CA ARG A 75 -10.91 7.53 -0.73
C ARG A 75 -9.46 7.41 -0.27
N ASP A 76 -9.19 7.47 1.04
CA ASP A 76 -7.84 7.27 1.59
C ASP A 76 -7.33 5.88 1.23
N ALA A 77 -8.16 4.84 1.37
CA ALA A 77 -7.78 3.46 1.03
C ALA A 77 -7.39 3.32 -0.45
N LEU A 78 -8.18 3.92 -1.35
CA LEU A 78 -7.89 3.93 -2.79
C LEU A 78 -6.59 4.66 -3.11
N LEU A 79 -6.37 5.85 -2.52
CA LEU A 79 -5.14 6.61 -2.71
C LEU A 79 -3.92 5.83 -2.18
N ILE A 80 -4.02 5.21 -1.01
CA ILE A 80 -2.95 4.37 -0.46
C ILE A 80 -2.63 3.23 -1.42
N GLY A 81 -3.64 2.54 -1.95
CA GLY A 81 -3.45 1.46 -2.91
C GLY A 81 -2.72 1.92 -4.17
N ILE A 82 -3.22 2.99 -4.80
CA ILE A 82 -2.63 3.55 -6.02
C ILE A 82 -1.20 4.03 -5.79
N ILE A 83 -0.94 4.77 -4.72
CA ILE A 83 0.40 5.29 -4.40
C ILE A 83 1.35 4.15 -4.04
N SER A 84 0.88 3.11 -3.34
CA SER A 84 1.67 1.92 -3.05
C SER A 84 2.12 1.24 -4.34
N THR A 85 1.21 1.00 -5.29
CA THR A 85 1.56 0.41 -6.59
C THR A 85 2.52 1.30 -7.37
N PHE A 86 2.27 2.61 -7.41
CA PHE A 86 3.14 3.57 -8.09
C PHE A 86 4.56 3.56 -7.51
N LEU A 87 4.70 3.73 -6.19
CA LEU A 87 6.02 3.76 -5.56
C LEU A 87 6.73 2.41 -5.59
N ASN A 88 5.99 1.30 -5.62
CA ASN A 88 6.57 -0.04 -5.71
C ASN A 88 7.32 -0.27 -7.03
N VAL A 89 6.99 0.44 -8.10
CA VAL A 89 7.73 0.41 -9.38
C VAL A 89 8.80 1.50 -9.47
N HIS A 90 9.02 2.31 -8.42
CA HIS A 90 10.03 3.36 -8.38
C HIS A 90 11.16 3.03 -7.40
N PRO A 91 12.26 2.40 -7.85
CA PRO A 91 13.34 1.93 -6.96
C PRO A 91 14.06 3.06 -6.21
N PHE A 92 13.99 4.29 -6.72
CA PHE A 92 14.55 5.49 -6.08
C PHE A 92 13.46 6.38 -5.46
N GLY A 93 12.23 5.86 -5.33
CA GLY A 93 11.08 6.64 -4.89
C GLY A 93 10.69 7.76 -5.87
N ALA A 94 9.81 8.65 -5.41
CA ALA A 94 9.30 9.78 -6.20
C ALA A 94 9.18 11.06 -5.36
N SER A 95 9.39 12.21 -5.99
CA SER A 95 9.09 13.50 -5.34
C SER A 95 7.58 13.65 -5.13
N MET A 96 7.19 14.53 -4.22
CA MET A 96 5.78 14.76 -3.92
C MET A 96 5.01 15.27 -5.16
N GLU A 97 5.65 16.17 -5.90
CA GLU A 97 5.10 16.79 -7.09
C GLU A 97 4.86 15.75 -8.18
N TYR A 98 5.75 14.76 -8.31
CA TYR A 98 5.59 13.70 -9.29
C TYR A 98 4.43 12.76 -8.93
N ILE A 99 4.31 12.39 -7.65
CA ILE A 99 3.16 11.60 -7.15
C ILE A 99 1.86 12.35 -7.43
N CYS A 100 1.78 13.64 -7.07
CA CYS A 100 0.59 14.44 -7.29
C CYS A 100 0.25 14.57 -8.77
N SER A 101 1.26 14.78 -9.63
CA SER A 101 1.06 14.85 -11.08
C SER A 101 0.52 13.53 -11.65
N TYR A 102 0.97 12.38 -11.12
CA TYR A 102 0.41 11.07 -11.50
C TYR A 102 -1.05 10.94 -11.07
N LEU A 103 -1.35 11.25 -9.81
CA LEU A 103 -2.69 11.17 -9.25
C LEU A 103 -3.68 12.13 -9.95
N GLN A 104 -3.24 13.34 -10.31
CA GLN A 104 -4.07 14.33 -10.99
C GLN A 104 -4.47 13.93 -12.42
N ARG A 105 -3.76 12.97 -13.04
CA ARG A 105 -4.19 12.35 -14.30
C ARG A 105 -5.40 11.42 -14.10
N LEU A 106 -5.61 10.91 -12.90
CA LEU A 106 -6.74 10.06 -12.53
C LEU A 106 -7.91 10.89 -11.99
N ASP A 107 -7.62 11.86 -11.11
CA ASP A 107 -8.60 12.80 -10.57
C ASP A 107 -7.96 14.19 -10.38
N THR A 108 -8.39 15.16 -11.17
CA THR A 108 -7.89 16.54 -11.11
C THR A 108 -8.21 17.27 -9.81
N LYS A 109 -9.09 16.72 -8.95
CA LYS A 109 -9.45 17.30 -7.65
C LYS A 109 -8.50 16.90 -6.52
N ILE A 110 -7.42 16.18 -6.81
CA ILE A 110 -6.45 15.76 -5.80
C ILE A 110 -5.61 16.95 -5.33
N ASN A 111 -5.63 17.17 -4.02
CA ASN A 111 -4.87 18.21 -3.33
C ASN A 111 -3.55 17.64 -2.80
N THR A 112 -2.44 18.28 -3.16
CA THR A 112 -1.08 17.89 -2.73
C THR A 112 -0.95 17.79 -1.21
N SER A 113 -1.54 18.74 -0.46
CA SER A 113 -1.43 18.75 1.00
C SER A 113 -2.13 17.57 1.66
N GLU A 114 -3.27 17.14 1.10
CA GLU A 114 -4.00 15.96 1.60
C GLU A 114 -3.19 14.69 1.38
N VAL A 115 -2.56 14.56 0.21
CA VAL A 115 -1.69 13.43 -0.10
C VAL A 115 -0.48 13.42 0.84
N GLU A 116 0.12 14.57 1.14
CA GLU A 116 1.28 14.67 2.04
C GLU A 116 0.93 14.22 3.46
N ALA A 117 -0.19 14.70 3.96
CA ALA A 117 -0.70 14.32 5.26
C ALA A 117 -1.02 12.82 5.32
N LEU A 118 -1.57 12.25 4.24
CA LEU A 118 -1.88 10.83 4.15
C LEU A 118 -0.62 9.95 4.19
N LEU A 119 0.41 10.28 3.41
CA LEU A 119 1.67 9.54 3.40
C LEU A 119 2.39 9.64 4.75
N SER A 120 2.43 10.84 5.34
CA SER A 120 3.07 11.10 6.63
C SER A 120 2.39 10.37 7.80
N ARG A 121 1.09 10.05 7.69
CA ARG A 121 0.34 9.27 8.69
C ARG A 121 0.68 7.77 8.68
N LEU A 122 1.35 7.28 7.64
CA LEU A 122 1.59 5.85 7.41
C LEU A 122 3.09 5.54 7.29
N PRO A 123 3.91 5.84 8.32
CA PRO A 123 5.38 5.76 8.23
C PRO A 123 5.94 4.34 8.07
N CYS A 124 5.14 3.31 8.36
CA CYS A 124 5.51 1.91 8.11
C CYS A 124 5.28 1.49 6.65
N THR A 125 4.48 2.24 5.91
CA THR A 125 4.12 1.95 4.51
C THR A 125 4.87 2.87 3.55
N PHE A 126 4.94 4.16 3.88
CA PHE A 126 5.61 5.19 3.08
C PHE A 126 6.67 5.89 3.91
N ARG A 127 7.88 5.99 3.38
CA ARG A 127 9.00 6.64 4.04
C ARG A 127 9.45 7.83 3.21
N GLN A 128 9.61 8.98 3.84
CA GLN A 128 10.25 10.11 3.21
C GLN A 128 11.77 10.00 3.42
N GLU A 129 12.50 9.96 2.33
CA GLU A 129 13.95 9.82 2.28
C GLU A 129 14.55 11.05 1.60
N LEU A 130 15.75 11.43 2.04
CA LEU A 130 16.56 12.44 1.37
C LEU A 130 17.54 11.72 0.44
N SER A 131 17.43 11.97 -0.86
CA SER A 131 18.31 11.43 -1.88
C SER A 131 19.24 12.52 -2.41
N GLY A 132 20.47 12.17 -2.80
CA GLY A 132 21.46 13.11 -3.34
C GLY A 132 22.36 13.80 -2.30
N VAL A 133 23.21 14.71 -2.77
CA VAL A 133 24.20 15.45 -1.95
C VAL A 133 24.25 16.91 -2.38
N GLY A 134 24.37 17.83 -1.41
CA GLY A 134 24.56 19.25 -1.67
C GLY A 134 23.39 19.90 -2.42
N ALA A 135 23.67 20.49 -3.59
CA ALA A 135 22.67 21.17 -4.41
C ALA A 135 21.65 20.23 -5.09
N SER A 136 21.91 18.92 -5.09
CA SER A 136 21.00 17.89 -5.65
C SER A 136 20.25 17.10 -4.58
N LEU A 137 20.21 17.61 -3.34
CA LEU A 137 19.44 16.98 -2.27
C LEU A 137 17.94 17.11 -2.53
N GLU A 138 17.23 16.00 -2.61
CA GLU A 138 15.81 15.95 -2.92
C GLU A 138 15.04 15.10 -1.89
N LYS A 139 13.81 15.53 -1.59
CA LYS A 139 12.88 14.75 -0.77
C LYS A 139 12.10 13.80 -1.68
N ARG A 140 12.20 12.50 -1.40
CA ARG A 140 11.48 11.46 -2.14
C ARG A 140 10.72 10.56 -1.19
N TRP A 141 9.58 10.06 -1.62
CA TRP A 141 8.83 9.04 -0.92
C TRP A 141 9.17 7.66 -1.50
N SER A 142 9.44 6.70 -0.62
CA SER A 142 9.65 5.29 -0.94
C SER A 142 8.54 4.43 -0.33
N PHE A 143 8.25 3.29 -0.95
CA PHE A 143 7.31 2.31 -0.42
C PHE A 143 8.08 1.20 0.31
N CYS A 144 7.72 0.95 1.57
CA CYS A 144 8.35 -0.05 2.43
C CYS A 144 7.35 -1.01 3.09
N GLY A 145 6.10 -1.05 2.62
CA GLY A 145 5.02 -1.82 3.24
C GLY A 145 5.26 -3.34 3.32
N PHE A 146 6.13 -3.89 2.46
CA PHE A 146 6.45 -5.33 2.45
C PHE A 146 7.74 -5.69 3.20
N GLN A 147 8.45 -4.73 3.76
CA GLN A 147 9.76 -5.02 4.36
C GLN A 147 9.68 -5.88 5.64
N GLY A 148 8.48 -6.02 6.22
CA GLY A 148 8.21 -6.86 7.39
C GLY A 148 7.59 -8.24 7.10
N ILE A 149 7.20 -8.54 5.85
CA ILE A 149 6.65 -9.86 5.50
C ILE A 149 7.81 -10.82 5.21
N LYS A 150 8.18 -11.65 6.19
CA LYS A 150 9.13 -12.74 5.98
C LYS A 150 8.49 -13.76 5.05
N SER A 151 9.09 -14.02 3.90
CA SER A 151 8.78 -15.23 3.11
C SER A 151 9.12 -16.43 3.98
N THR A 152 8.08 -17.07 4.53
CA THR A 152 8.17 -18.35 5.23
C THR A 152 8.20 -19.48 4.21
#